data_AF-A0A641AQ08-F1
#
_entry.id   AF-A0A641AQ08-F1
#
_cell.length_a   1.000
_cell.length_b   1.000
_cell.length_c   1.000
_cell.angle_alpha   90.00
_cell.angle_beta   90.00
_cell.angle_gamma   90.00
#
_symmetry.space_group_name_H-M   'P 1'
#
loop_
_entity.id
_entity.type
_entity.pdbx_description
1 polymer ?
#
loop_
_entity_poly.entity_id
_entity_poly.type
_entity_poly.pdbx_seq_one_letter_code
_entity_poly.pdbx_strand_id
1 'polypeptide(L)'
;MNLDVTGMRAVVVGGDLRAAGQVSSLLDGGAIVTVVAGEVTASIDDLAARGLVTWIARDAEPDDVAQFDLVLRGHAHAPAPERILDIGSVTLVGGGPGDPGLVTVAGREAIETADVIVTDRLAPLAALAWARPDAEIIDVAKIPGGRSTSQDDINQLLVEHAKAGRHVVRFKGGDNFVFGRGGEELLACHDAGIPTRVVPGVSSAIAAPALAGVPVTHRGLTQGFTVVSGHVPPGHPDSTLDYAALAHSGTSIVVLMGVRTLEAICAALVEGGLDPATPAAVVADGSLPSQRVVRATVATIAEAAAELRPPAVAVIGEVADIDGLTEVAGA
;
A
#
# COMPACT_ATOMS: atom_id res chain seq x y z
N MET A 1 -3.67 -1.72 -24.23
CA MET A 1 -3.75 -0.74 -25.34
C MET A 1 -3.74 0.63 -24.69
N ASN A 2 -2.62 1.36 -24.70
CA ASN A 2 -2.57 2.72 -24.17
C ASN A 2 -3.21 3.65 -25.20
N LEU A 3 -4.33 4.28 -24.84
CA LEU A 3 -4.97 5.31 -25.64
C LEU A 3 -4.38 6.66 -25.21
N ASP A 4 -3.78 7.40 -26.14
CA ASP A 4 -3.38 8.79 -25.89
C ASP A 4 -4.63 9.67 -25.90
N VAL A 5 -4.91 10.32 -24.77
CA VAL A 5 -6.11 11.14 -24.55
C VAL A 5 -5.80 12.64 -24.48
N THR A 6 -4.57 13.04 -24.80
CA THR A 6 -4.12 14.42 -24.72
C THR A 6 -4.97 15.33 -25.63
N GLY A 7 -5.67 16.31 -25.05
CA GLY A 7 -6.52 17.26 -25.76
C GLY A 7 -7.88 16.71 -26.21
N MET A 8 -8.20 15.44 -25.96
CA MET A 8 -9.51 14.86 -26.30
C MET A 8 -10.61 15.45 -25.42
N ARG A 9 -11.79 15.71 -26.00
CA ARG A 9 -12.99 16.04 -25.25
C ARG A 9 -13.61 14.75 -24.72
N ALA A 10 -13.46 14.51 -23.42
CA ALA A 10 -14.02 13.33 -22.76
C ALA A 10 -15.27 13.71 -21.94
N VAL A 11 -16.30 12.87 -21.99
CA VAL A 11 -17.46 12.97 -21.09
C VAL A 11 -17.52 11.76 -20.16
N VAL A 12 -17.70 12.03 -18.86
CA VAL A 12 -17.95 11.04 -17.82
C VAL A 12 -19.40 11.18 -17.35
N VAL A 13 -20.18 10.13 -17.56
CA VAL A 13 -21.58 10.06 -17.12
C VAL A 13 -21.65 9.37 -15.76
N GLY A 14 -22.12 10.09 -14.74
CA GLY A 14 -22.15 9.65 -13.35
C GLY A 14 -21.25 10.49 -12.44
N GLY A 15 -21.57 10.54 -11.14
CA GLY A 15 -20.89 11.40 -10.17
C GLY A 15 -20.29 10.68 -8.96
N ASP A 16 -20.26 9.34 -8.98
CA ASP A 16 -19.72 8.52 -7.88
C ASP A 16 -18.18 8.50 -7.83
N LEU A 17 -17.60 7.72 -6.89
CA LEU A 17 -16.13 7.62 -6.74
C LEU A 17 -15.45 6.95 -7.95
N ARG A 18 -16.17 6.14 -8.72
CA ARG A 18 -15.63 5.55 -9.96
C ARG A 18 -15.54 6.62 -11.04
N ALA A 19 -16.57 7.46 -11.18
CA ALA A 19 -16.51 8.64 -12.03
C ALA A 19 -15.36 9.57 -11.61
N ALA A 20 -15.12 9.76 -10.32
CA ALA A 20 -14.01 10.57 -9.82
C ALA A 20 -12.63 10.00 -10.23
N GLY A 21 -12.44 8.68 -10.14
CA GLY A 21 -11.20 8.03 -10.59
C GLY A 21 -10.98 8.11 -12.11
N GLN A 22 -12.05 8.01 -12.89
CA GLN A 22 -12.02 8.20 -14.34
C GLN A 22 -11.67 9.65 -14.70
N VAL A 23 -12.28 10.62 -14.03
CA VAL A 23 -11.97 12.05 -14.19
C VAL A 23 -10.50 12.32 -13.90
N SER A 24 -9.96 11.79 -12.79
CA SER A 24 -8.54 11.97 -12.45
C SER A 24 -7.62 11.39 -13.52
N SER A 25 -7.88 10.16 -13.97
CA SER A 25 -7.05 9.49 -14.97
C SER A 25 -7.06 10.22 -16.32
N LEU A 26 -8.21 10.79 -16.70
CA LEU A 26 -8.36 11.59 -17.92
C LEU A 26 -7.62 12.93 -17.82
N LEU A 27 -7.68 13.60 -16.67
CA LEU A 27 -6.95 14.84 -16.42
C LEU A 27 -5.44 14.61 -16.42
N ASP A 28 -4.95 13.54 -15.79
CA ASP A 28 -3.54 13.16 -15.79
C ASP A 28 -3.04 12.84 -17.21
N GLY A 29 -3.93 12.30 -18.05
CA GLY A 29 -3.69 12.07 -19.48
C GLY A 29 -3.86 13.32 -20.37
N GLY A 30 -4.18 14.49 -19.80
CA GLY A 30 -4.31 15.75 -20.54
C GLY A 30 -5.62 15.95 -21.31
N ALA A 31 -6.68 15.21 -20.98
CA ALA A 31 -7.99 15.37 -21.62
C ALA A 31 -8.78 16.58 -21.10
N ILE A 32 -9.72 17.07 -21.90
CA ILE A 32 -10.70 18.10 -21.53
C ILE A 32 -11.96 17.38 -21.05
N VAL A 33 -12.25 17.43 -19.74
CA VAL A 33 -13.25 16.56 -19.12
C VAL A 33 -14.55 17.31 -18.80
N THR A 34 -15.67 16.74 -19.25
CA THR A 34 -17.03 17.10 -18.84
C THR A 34 -17.65 15.98 -18.01
N VAL A 35 -18.28 16.29 -16.89
CA VAL A 35 -19.04 15.35 -16.07
C VAL A 35 -20.53 15.65 -16.20
N VAL A 36 -21.35 14.64 -16.48
CA VAL A 36 -22.81 14.75 -16.54
C VAL A 36 -23.41 13.85 -15.46
N ALA A 37 -23.95 14.45 -14.40
CA ALA A 37 -24.58 13.74 -13.29
C ALA A 37 -25.47 14.68 -12.48
N GLY A 38 -26.62 14.20 -11.98
CA GLY A 38 -27.49 14.99 -11.10
C GLY A 38 -26.83 15.35 -9.76
N GLU A 39 -25.99 14.46 -9.23
CA GLU A 39 -25.17 14.68 -8.04
C GLU A 39 -23.74 14.19 -8.29
N VAL A 40 -22.76 14.79 -7.61
CA VAL A 40 -21.34 14.41 -7.72
C VAL A 40 -20.69 14.29 -6.34
N THR A 41 -19.62 13.51 -6.26
CA THR A 41 -18.74 13.46 -5.08
C THR A 41 -18.06 14.80 -4.83
N ALA A 42 -17.67 15.04 -3.57
CA ALA A 42 -16.94 16.24 -3.17
C ALA A 42 -15.65 16.48 -3.99
N SER A 43 -15.01 15.42 -4.49
CA SER A 43 -13.82 15.53 -5.34
C SER A 43 -14.13 16.11 -6.72
N ILE A 44 -15.23 15.70 -7.35
CA ILE A 44 -15.64 16.24 -8.65
C ILE A 44 -16.15 17.68 -8.47
N ASP A 45 -16.88 17.95 -7.39
CA ASP A 45 -17.34 19.29 -7.03
C ASP A 45 -16.16 20.27 -6.85
N ASP A 46 -15.11 19.87 -6.12
CA ASP A 46 -13.87 20.67 -5.98
C ASP A 46 -13.19 20.94 -7.34
N LEU A 47 -13.07 19.92 -8.19
CA LEU A 47 -12.48 20.06 -9.52
C LEU A 47 -13.29 21.02 -10.40
N ALA A 48 -14.62 20.96 -10.34
CA ALA A 48 -15.51 21.86 -11.06
C ALA A 48 -15.42 23.30 -10.53
N ALA A 49 -15.39 23.48 -9.21
CA ALA A 49 -15.23 24.77 -8.55
C ALA A 49 -13.90 25.46 -8.90
N ARG A 50 -12.86 24.66 -9.17
CA ARG A 50 -11.54 25.12 -9.61
C ARG A 50 -11.42 25.32 -11.12
N GLY A 51 -12.47 25.02 -11.88
CA GLY A 51 -12.49 25.14 -13.34
C GLY A 51 -11.66 24.09 -14.09
N LEU A 52 -11.31 22.98 -13.42
CA LEU A 52 -10.53 21.89 -14.01
C LEU A 52 -11.39 20.93 -14.82
N VAL A 53 -12.68 20.85 -14.51
CA VAL A 53 -13.69 20.08 -15.27
C VAL A 53 -14.95 20.91 -15.46
N THR A 54 -15.75 20.55 -16.47
CA THR A 54 -17.10 21.10 -16.62
C THR A 54 -18.13 20.14 -16.03
N TRP A 55 -18.86 20.53 -14.99
CA TRP A 55 -19.96 19.70 -14.44
C TRP A 55 -21.32 20.20 -14.96
N ILE A 56 -22.11 19.28 -15.53
CA ILE A 56 -23.49 19.48 -15.95
C ILE A 56 -24.40 18.72 -14.96
N ALA A 57 -25.06 19.47 -14.07
CA ALA A 57 -25.88 18.95 -12.98
C ALA A 57 -27.27 18.45 -13.43
N ARG A 58 -27.30 17.34 -14.18
CA ARG A 58 -28.52 16.62 -14.59
C ARG A 58 -28.19 15.18 -15.00
N ASP A 59 -29.22 14.37 -15.20
CA ASP A 59 -29.06 13.06 -15.83
C ASP A 59 -28.63 13.19 -17.30
N ALA A 60 -27.80 12.25 -17.75
CA ALA A 60 -27.30 12.22 -19.12
C ALA A 60 -28.36 11.71 -20.10
N GLU A 61 -28.49 12.41 -21.23
CA GLU A 61 -29.34 12.05 -22.36
C GLU A 61 -28.51 11.38 -23.47
N PRO A 62 -29.11 10.51 -24.30
CA PRO A 62 -28.41 9.84 -25.40
C PRO A 62 -27.72 10.78 -26.40
N ASP A 63 -28.23 12.01 -26.54
CA ASP A 63 -27.64 13.00 -27.47
C ASP A 63 -26.41 13.71 -26.88
N ASP A 64 -26.18 13.62 -25.56
CA ASP A 64 -25.04 14.26 -24.90
C ASP A 64 -23.70 13.67 -25.32
N VAL A 65 -23.69 12.41 -25.75
CA VAL A 65 -22.47 11.65 -26.04
C VAL A 65 -21.92 11.89 -27.45
N ALA A 66 -22.75 12.41 -28.37
CA ALA A 66 -22.40 12.55 -29.79
C ALA A 66 -21.33 13.64 -30.06
N GLN A 67 -21.11 14.54 -29.10
CA GLN A 67 -20.19 15.67 -29.20
C GLN A 67 -18.83 15.43 -28.52
N PHE A 68 -18.56 14.24 -28.01
CA PHE A 68 -17.32 13.93 -27.28
C PHE A 68 -16.49 12.88 -28.00
N ASP A 69 -15.17 13.04 -27.96
CA ASP A 69 -14.21 12.13 -28.57
C ASP A 69 -14.10 10.82 -27.76
N LEU A 70 -14.43 10.87 -26.46
CA LEU A 70 -14.43 9.74 -25.54
C LEU A 70 -15.59 9.83 -24.57
N VAL A 71 -16.31 8.72 -24.38
CA VAL A 71 -17.48 8.62 -23.50
C VAL A 71 -17.24 7.50 -22.50
N LEU A 72 -17.23 7.83 -21.21
CA LEU A 72 -17.15 6.88 -20.11
C LEU A 72 -18.45 6.92 -19.30
N ARG A 73 -19.00 5.75 -18.99
CA ARG A 73 -20.20 5.63 -18.14
C ARG A 73 -19.83 4.97 -16.82
N GLY A 74 -20.11 5.64 -15.72
CA GLY A 74 -20.18 5.02 -14.40
C GLY A 74 -21.45 4.15 -14.36
N HIS A 75 -21.30 2.83 -14.40
CA HIS A 75 -22.44 1.94 -14.23
C HIS A 75 -22.78 1.76 -12.75
N ALA A 76 -24.07 1.93 -12.42
CA ALA A 76 -24.65 1.43 -11.18
C ALA A 76 -24.68 -0.12 -11.20
N HIS A 77 -24.43 -0.71 -10.03
CA HIS A 77 -24.33 -2.14 -9.74
C HIS A 77 -25.50 -2.98 -10.28
N ALA A 78 -25.20 -4.03 -11.04
CA ALA A 78 -26.15 -5.13 -11.28
C ALA A 78 -25.89 -6.23 -10.23
N PRO A 79 -26.94 -6.82 -9.61
CA PRO A 79 -26.74 -7.91 -8.67
C PRO A 79 -26.19 -9.14 -9.41
N ALA A 80 -25.19 -9.79 -8.82
CA ALA A 80 -24.60 -11.02 -9.35
C ALA A 80 -25.63 -12.16 -9.39
N PRO A 81 -25.61 -13.06 -10.40
CA PRO A 81 -26.53 -14.17 -10.48
C PRO A 81 -26.34 -15.17 -9.32
N GLU A 82 -27.45 -15.66 -8.76
CA GLU A 82 -27.46 -16.69 -7.70
C GLU A 82 -26.72 -17.97 -8.16
N ARG A 83 -25.55 -18.22 -7.57
CA ARG A 83 -24.87 -19.53 -7.66
C ARG A 83 -25.36 -20.43 -6.54
N ILE A 84 -25.64 -21.68 -6.88
CA ILE A 84 -25.84 -22.79 -5.95
C ILE A 84 -24.57 -22.90 -5.09
N LEU A 85 -24.75 -23.00 -3.76
CA LEU A 85 -23.78 -22.76 -2.68
C LEU A 85 -22.50 -23.62 -2.76
N ASP A 86 -21.52 -23.17 -3.54
CA ASP A 86 -20.11 -23.50 -3.30
C ASP A 86 -19.53 -22.46 -2.34
N ILE A 87 -18.83 -22.90 -1.31
CA ILE A 87 -18.06 -21.99 -0.45
C ILE A 87 -17.05 -21.22 -1.32
N GLY A 88 -16.90 -19.93 -1.05
CA GLY A 88 -15.95 -19.06 -1.72
C GLY A 88 -14.51 -19.35 -1.29
N SER A 89 -13.60 -18.41 -1.54
CA SER A 89 -12.19 -18.57 -1.21
C SER A 89 -11.58 -17.25 -0.77
N VAL A 90 -10.45 -17.32 -0.06
CA VAL A 90 -9.68 -16.13 0.35
C VAL A 90 -8.27 -16.20 -0.23
N THR A 91 -7.88 -15.19 -0.99
CA THR A 91 -6.51 -15.01 -1.46
C THR A 91 -5.85 -13.85 -0.71
N LEU A 92 -4.82 -14.11 0.08
CA LEU A 92 -3.97 -13.06 0.65
C LEU A 92 -2.97 -12.59 -0.40
N VAL A 93 -2.93 -11.29 -0.66
CA VAL A 93 -2.07 -10.69 -1.68
C VAL A 93 -1.21 -9.60 -1.05
N GLY A 94 0.11 -9.81 -1.10
CA GLY A 94 1.09 -8.77 -0.78
C GLY A 94 1.24 -7.82 -1.97
N GLY A 95 0.86 -6.57 -1.79
CA GLY A 95 0.89 -5.55 -2.83
C GLY A 95 2.25 -4.90 -3.07
N GLY A 96 3.20 -5.07 -2.16
CA GLY A 96 4.47 -4.35 -2.25
C GLY A 96 4.43 -2.96 -1.58
N PRO A 97 5.50 -2.17 -1.73
CA PRO A 97 5.76 -0.99 -0.87
C PRO A 97 4.89 0.24 -1.18
N GLY A 98 4.26 0.32 -2.35
CA GLY A 98 3.45 1.48 -2.75
C GLY A 98 3.22 1.58 -4.25
N ASP A 99 4.28 1.50 -5.06
CA ASP A 99 4.19 1.52 -6.53
C ASP A 99 3.42 0.27 -7.04
N PRO A 100 2.31 0.43 -7.79
CA PRO A 100 1.62 -0.68 -8.44
C PRO A 100 2.52 -1.53 -9.35
N GLY A 101 3.57 -0.95 -9.94
CA GLY A 101 4.56 -1.68 -10.75
C GLY A 101 5.31 -2.77 -9.96
N LEU A 102 5.30 -2.71 -8.63
CA LEU A 102 5.89 -3.70 -7.73
C LEU A 102 4.90 -4.75 -7.22
N VAL A 103 3.62 -4.66 -7.61
CA VAL A 103 2.67 -5.76 -7.41
C VAL A 103 3.06 -6.92 -8.34
N THR A 104 3.09 -8.13 -7.80
CA THR A 104 3.42 -9.31 -8.61
C THR A 104 2.35 -9.57 -9.67
N VAL A 105 2.71 -10.25 -10.76
CA VAL A 105 1.74 -10.65 -11.80
C VAL A 105 0.58 -11.44 -11.21
N ALA A 106 0.85 -12.40 -10.32
CA ALA A 106 -0.17 -13.16 -9.62
C ALA A 106 -1.04 -12.30 -8.68
N GLY A 107 -0.46 -11.23 -8.10
CA GLY A 107 -1.20 -10.29 -7.25
C GLY A 107 -2.19 -9.46 -8.07
N ARG A 108 -1.75 -8.98 -9.24
CA ARG A 108 -2.61 -8.33 -10.21
C ARG A 108 -3.74 -9.24 -10.69
N GLU A 109 -3.43 -10.48 -11.09
CA GLU A 109 -4.44 -11.46 -11.51
C GLU A 109 -5.48 -11.72 -10.41
N ALA A 110 -5.05 -11.80 -9.15
CA ALA A 110 -5.97 -11.97 -8.01
C ALA A 110 -6.91 -10.76 -7.88
N ILE A 111 -6.39 -9.53 -7.96
CA ILE A 111 -7.19 -8.29 -7.91
C ILE A 111 -8.20 -8.25 -9.08
N GLU A 112 -7.75 -8.57 -10.30
CA GLU A 112 -8.58 -8.57 -11.52
C GLU A 112 -9.71 -9.62 -11.50
N THR A 113 -9.65 -10.60 -10.60
CA THR A 113 -10.64 -11.70 -10.50
C THR A 113 -11.41 -11.70 -9.18
N ALA A 114 -11.17 -10.75 -8.29
CA ALA A 114 -11.82 -10.66 -7.00
C ALA A 114 -13.31 -10.27 -7.13
N ASP A 115 -14.16 -10.92 -6.35
CA ASP A 115 -15.53 -10.43 -6.12
C ASP A 115 -15.55 -9.38 -4.99
N VAL A 116 -14.64 -9.53 -4.02
CA VAL A 116 -14.49 -8.63 -2.87
C VAL A 116 -13.00 -8.40 -2.63
N ILE A 117 -12.58 -7.15 -2.45
CA ILE A 117 -11.23 -6.78 -2.06
C ILE A 117 -11.27 -6.11 -0.69
N VAL A 118 -10.67 -6.76 0.30
CA VAL A 118 -10.49 -6.24 1.66
C VAL A 118 -9.08 -5.66 1.77
N THR A 119 -8.97 -4.34 1.94
CA THR A 119 -7.72 -3.60 1.91
C THR A 119 -7.56 -2.67 3.10
N ASP A 120 -6.32 -2.27 3.39
CA ASP A 120 -6.00 -1.24 4.38
C ASP A 120 -5.19 -0.10 3.76
N ARG A 121 -4.90 0.93 4.56
CA ARG A 121 -4.21 2.15 4.13
C ARG A 121 -2.77 1.95 3.61
N LEU A 122 -2.12 0.82 3.89
CA LEU A 122 -0.73 0.57 3.47
C LEU A 122 -0.65 -0.18 2.15
N ALA A 123 -1.75 -0.73 1.66
CA ALA A 123 -1.78 -1.38 0.36
C ALA A 123 -1.62 -0.34 -0.78
N PRO A 124 -1.01 -0.70 -1.92
CA PRO A 124 -0.96 0.12 -3.13
C PRO A 124 -2.34 0.44 -3.70
N LEU A 125 -3.03 1.46 -3.18
CA LEU A 125 -4.43 1.72 -3.54
C LEU A 125 -4.63 2.00 -5.04
N ALA A 126 -3.60 2.50 -5.74
CA ALA A 126 -3.64 2.67 -7.20
C ALA A 126 -3.80 1.34 -7.97
N ALA A 127 -3.38 0.21 -7.40
CA ALA A 127 -3.59 -1.13 -7.98
C ALA A 127 -5.06 -1.56 -7.96
N LEU A 128 -5.91 -0.95 -7.12
CA LEU A 128 -7.35 -1.24 -7.10
C LEU A 128 -8.06 -0.81 -8.38
N ALA A 129 -7.43 0.01 -9.22
CA ALA A 129 -7.92 0.34 -10.55
C ALA A 129 -8.00 -0.90 -11.48
N TRP A 130 -7.29 -1.98 -11.17
CA TRP A 130 -7.37 -3.25 -11.91
C TRP A 130 -8.54 -4.12 -11.48
N ALA A 131 -9.18 -3.81 -10.34
CA ALA A 131 -10.30 -4.57 -9.84
C ALA A 131 -11.45 -4.58 -10.86
N ARG A 132 -12.22 -5.67 -10.86
CA ARG A 132 -13.41 -5.75 -11.72
C ARG A 132 -14.34 -4.57 -11.44
N PRO A 133 -15.11 -4.12 -12.44
CA PRO A 133 -16.06 -3.04 -12.25
C PRO A 133 -17.08 -3.28 -11.13
N ASP A 134 -17.44 -4.54 -10.91
CA ASP A 134 -18.43 -5.03 -9.95
C ASP A 134 -17.83 -5.57 -8.65
N ALA A 135 -16.50 -5.51 -8.48
CA ALA A 135 -15.87 -5.94 -7.24
C ALA A 135 -16.21 -4.98 -6.08
N GLU A 136 -16.60 -5.54 -4.93
CA GLU A 136 -16.80 -4.78 -3.70
C GLU A 136 -15.45 -4.46 -3.05
N ILE A 137 -15.17 -3.19 -2.75
CA ILE A 137 -13.91 -2.77 -2.10
C ILE A 137 -14.21 -2.33 -0.67
N ILE A 138 -13.56 -2.96 0.30
CA ILE A 138 -13.75 -2.70 1.74
C ILE A 138 -12.44 -2.19 2.33
N ASP A 139 -12.46 -0.93 2.78
CA ASP A 139 -11.35 -0.31 3.51
C ASP A 139 -11.49 -0.59 5.02
N VAL A 140 -10.70 -1.53 5.54
CA VAL A 140 -10.74 -1.91 6.95
C VAL A 140 -10.13 -0.85 7.87
N ALA A 141 -9.51 0.21 7.33
CA ALA A 141 -9.01 1.33 8.12
C ALA A 141 -10.13 2.32 8.53
N LYS A 142 -11.33 2.22 7.97
CA LYS A 142 -12.41 3.23 8.11
C LYS A 142 -13.77 2.68 8.56
N ILE A 143 -13.83 1.46 9.10
CA ILE A 143 -15.11 0.89 9.54
C ILE A 143 -15.73 1.77 10.66
N PRO A 144 -17.03 2.17 10.56
CA PRO A 144 -17.64 3.12 11.50
C PRO A 144 -17.68 2.58 12.93
N GLY A 145 -17.09 3.31 13.89
CA GLY A 145 -17.01 2.88 15.30
C GLY A 145 -15.85 3.45 16.12
N GLY A 146 -14.92 4.20 15.51
CA GLY A 146 -13.95 5.05 16.23
C GLY A 146 -12.76 4.33 16.89
N ARG A 147 -12.61 3.03 16.68
CA ARG A 147 -11.37 2.28 16.94
C ARG A 147 -10.93 1.64 15.63
N SER A 148 -9.63 1.49 15.42
CA SER A 148 -9.14 0.65 14.31
C SER A 148 -9.88 -0.69 14.37
N THR A 149 -10.44 -1.14 13.25
CA THR A 149 -11.05 -2.47 13.12
C THR A 149 -10.14 -3.49 13.78
N SER A 150 -10.68 -4.27 14.73
CA SER A 150 -9.86 -5.25 15.42
C SER A 150 -9.43 -6.31 14.42
N GLN A 151 -8.34 -7.03 14.71
CA GLN A 151 -7.92 -8.11 13.82
C GLN A 151 -8.99 -9.19 13.69
N ASP A 152 -9.71 -9.47 14.79
CA ASP A 152 -10.78 -10.46 14.81
C ASP A 152 -11.94 -10.04 13.89
N ASP A 153 -12.27 -8.75 13.84
CA ASP A 153 -13.28 -8.23 12.91
C ASP A 153 -12.84 -8.38 11.45
N ILE A 154 -11.56 -8.13 11.14
CA ILE A 154 -11.01 -8.35 9.79
C ILE A 154 -11.09 -9.84 9.44
N ASN A 155 -10.70 -10.72 10.35
CA ASN A 155 -10.74 -12.16 10.16
C ASN A 155 -12.18 -12.63 9.90
N GLN A 156 -13.14 -12.14 10.70
CA GLN A 156 -14.55 -12.45 10.54
C GLN A 156 -15.09 -11.97 9.19
N LEU A 157 -14.74 -10.74 8.77
CA LEU A 157 -15.14 -10.20 7.47
C LEU A 157 -14.68 -11.10 6.31
N LEU A 158 -13.42 -11.55 6.33
CA LEU A 158 -12.89 -12.46 5.30
C LEU A 158 -13.70 -13.76 5.23
N VAL A 159 -13.95 -14.36 6.40
CA VAL A 159 -14.71 -15.61 6.53
C VAL A 159 -16.16 -15.45 6.07
N GLU A 160 -16.83 -14.36 6.45
CA GLU A 160 -18.22 -14.09 6.09
C GLU A 160 -18.39 -13.92 4.58
N HIS A 161 -17.50 -13.14 3.94
CA HIS A 161 -17.56 -12.94 2.49
C HIS A 161 -17.29 -14.26 1.74
N ALA A 162 -16.34 -15.07 2.19
CA ALA A 162 -16.07 -16.36 1.59
C ALA A 162 -17.19 -17.38 1.82
N LYS A 163 -17.82 -17.41 3.01
CA LYS A 163 -19.01 -18.26 3.27
C LYS A 163 -20.20 -17.89 2.39
N ALA A 164 -20.28 -16.64 1.93
CA ALA A 164 -21.26 -16.19 0.95
C ALA A 164 -20.90 -16.59 -0.51
N GLY A 165 -19.90 -17.45 -0.72
CA GLY A 165 -19.53 -17.95 -2.05
C GLY A 165 -18.60 -17.06 -2.86
N ARG A 166 -18.07 -15.98 -2.26
CA ARG A 166 -17.29 -14.94 -2.96
C ARG A 166 -15.80 -15.28 -3.00
N HIS A 167 -15.13 -14.91 -4.09
CA HIS A 167 -13.68 -14.84 -4.15
C HIS A 167 -13.21 -13.55 -3.49
N VAL A 168 -12.66 -13.70 -2.28
CA VAL A 168 -12.20 -12.59 -1.44
C VAL A 168 -10.69 -12.42 -1.62
N VAL A 169 -10.25 -11.21 -1.93
CA VAL A 169 -8.84 -10.83 -1.92
C VAL A 169 -8.55 -9.97 -0.71
N ARG A 170 -7.70 -10.44 0.20
CA ARG A 170 -7.13 -9.62 1.27
C ARG A 170 -5.87 -8.95 0.73
N PHE A 171 -6.00 -7.70 0.28
CA PHE A 171 -4.91 -6.93 -0.31
C PHE A 171 -4.17 -6.12 0.76
N LYS A 172 -2.87 -6.38 0.91
CA LYS A 172 -2.05 -5.86 2.02
C LYS A 172 -0.84 -5.10 1.49
N GLY A 173 -0.37 -4.10 2.23
CA GLY A 173 0.92 -3.46 1.94
C GLY A 173 2.10 -4.41 2.18
N GLY A 174 3.15 -4.30 1.36
CA GLY A 174 4.37 -5.10 1.48
C GLY A 174 4.12 -6.58 1.22
N ASP A 175 4.55 -7.43 2.16
CA ASP A 175 4.33 -8.87 2.15
C ASP A 175 3.36 -9.29 3.27
N ASN A 176 2.59 -10.36 3.04
CA ASN A 176 1.57 -10.82 3.98
C ASN A 176 2.14 -11.25 5.34
N PHE A 177 3.34 -11.83 5.36
CA PHE A 177 3.93 -12.49 6.52
C PHE A 177 5.07 -11.70 7.18
N VAL A 178 5.55 -10.62 6.56
CA VAL A 178 6.51 -9.71 7.18
C VAL A 178 5.75 -8.62 7.94
N PHE A 179 5.47 -8.87 9.22
CA PHE A 179 4.68 -8.00 10.12
C PHE A 179 3.29 -7.59 9.59
N GLY A 180 2.77 -8.33 8.59
CA GLY A 180 1.47 -8.07 7.99
C GLY A 180 0.30 -8.77 8.69
N ARG A 181 0.56 -9.65 9.67
CA ARG A 181 -0.46 -10.48 10.36
C ARG A 181 -1.23 -11.45 9.45
N GLY A 182 -0.74 -11.72 8.24
CA GLY A 182 -1.41 -12.63 7.31
C GLY A 182 -1.56 -14.07 7.84
N GLY A 183 -0.69 -14.49 8.76
CA GLY A 183 -0.81 -15.80 9.41
C GLY A 183 -2.07 -15.92 10.27
N GLU A 184 -2.42 -14.87 11.02
CA GLU A 184 -3.64 -14.83 11.85
C GLU A 184 -4.90 -14.89 10.98
N GLU A 185 -4.92 -14.10 9.89
CA GLU A 185 -6.01 -14.06 8.92
C GLU A 185 -6.23 -15.44 8.25
N LEU A 186 -5.15 -16.15 7.90
CA LEU A 186 -5.21 -17.49 7.30
C LEU A 186 -5.67 -18.57 8.28
N LEU A 187 -5.24 -18.51 9.54
CA LEU A 187 -5.66 -19.46 10.56
C LEU A 187 -7.17 -19.37 10.79
N ALA A 188 -7.70 -18.14 10.91
CA ALA A 188 -9.14 -17.94 11.03
C ALA A 188 -9.93 -18.48 9.82
N CYS A 189 -9.39 -18.32 8.60
CA CYS A 189 -10.00 -18.90 7.40
C CYS A 189 -9.96 -20.43 7.41
N HIS A 190 -8.83 -21.04 7.80
CA HIS A 190 -8.70 -22.50 7.91
C HIS A 190 -9.64 -23.09 8.96
N ASP A 191 -9.72 -22.48 10.14
CA ASP A 191 -10.62 -22.91 11.22
C ASP A 191 -12.09 -22.85 10.79
N ALA A 192 -12.43 -21.95 9.87
CA ALA A 192 -13.74 -21.82 9.27
C ALA A 192 -13.97 -22.71 8.02
N GLY A 193 -12.98 -23.53 7.61
CA GLY A 193 -13.06 -24.41 6.44
C GLY A 193 -13.01 -23.69 5.10
N ILE A 194 -12.49 -22.45 5.05
CA ILE A 194 -12.40 -21.65 3.83
C ILE A 194 -11.16 -22.05 3.03
N PRO A 195 -11.27 -22.36 1.73
CA PRO A 195 -10.13 -22.50 0.84
C PRO A 195 -9.29 -21.21 0.76
N THR A 196 -8.00 -21.32 1.01
CA THR A 196 -7.08 -20.17 1.01
C THR A 196 -5.93 -20.29 0.02
N ARG A 197 -5.48 -19.15 -0.52
CA ARG A 197 -4.24 -19.02 -1.30
C ARG A 197 -3.41 -17.84 -0.76
N VAL A 198 -2.09 -17.93 -0.87
CA VAL A 198 -1.17 -16.83 -0.56
C VAL A 198 -0.41 -16.44 -1.82
N VAL A 199 -0.42 -15.14 -2.12
CA VAL A 199 0.42 -14.50 -3.14
C VAL A 199 1.40 -13.57 -2.43
N PRO A 200 2.69 -13.94 -2.36
CA PRO A 200 3.71 -13.10 -1.72
C PRO A 200 3.85 -11.73 -2.40
N GLY A 201 4.27 -10.76 -1.61
CA GLY A 201 4.55 -9.39 -2.08
C GLY A 201 6.00 -9.00 -1.86
N VAL A 202 6.43 -7.90 -2.50
CA VAL A 202 7.77 -7.35 -2.28
C VAL A 202 7.77 -6.58 -0.96
N SER A 203 8.36 -7.15 0.10
CA SER A 203 8.38 -6.51 1.42
C SER A 203 9.08 -5.14 1.40
N SER A 204 8.52 -4.16 2.11
CA SER A 204 9.11 -2.84 2.28
C SER A 204 10.47 -2.89 2.99
N ALA A 205 10.74 -3.94 3.78
CA ALA A 205 12.04 -4.19 4.39
C ALA A 205 13.19 -4.31 3.38
N ILE A 206 12.88 -4.68 2.13
CA ILE A 206 13.86 -4.84 1.05
C ILE A 206 13.65 -3.77 -0.02
N ALA A 207 12.40 -3.55 -0.42
CA ALA A 207 12.10 -2.67 -1.56
C ALA A 207 12.39 -1.19 -1.27
N ALA A 208 11.96 -0.67 -0.11
CA ALA A 208 12.19 0.73 0.24
C ALA A 208 13.70 1.08 0.27
N PRO A 209 14.57 0.32 0.96
CA PRO A 209 15.99 0.62 0.92
C PRO A 209 16.59 0.39 -0.48
N ALA A 210 16.21 -0.65 -1.21
CA ALA A 210 16.72 -0.89 -2.56
C ALA A 210 16.44 0.27 -3.52
N LEU A 211 15.21 0.82 -3.51
CA LEU A 211 14.81 1.98 -4.32
C LEU A 211 15.46 3.29 -3.88
N ALA A 212 16.05 3.32 -2.68
CA ALA A 212 16.85 4.41 -2.16
C ALA A 212 18.36 4.22 -2.39
N GLY A 213 18.78 3.17 -3.11
CA GLY A 213 20.21 2.86 -3.29
C GLY A 213 20.87 2.26 -2.04
N VAL A 214 20.10 1.63 -1.16
CA VAL A 214 20.58 0.92 0.04
C VAL A 214 20.32 -0.58 -0.13
N PRO A 215 21.32 -1.38 -0.50
CA PRO A 215 21.14 -2.83 -0.47
C PRO A 215 21.03 -3.31 0.98
N VAL A 216 20.21 -4.33 1.26
CA VAL A 216 20.16 -4.90 2.62
C VAL A 216 21.31 -5.88 2.90
N THR A 217 22.04 -6.27 1.86
CA THR A 217 23.26 -7.07 1.96
C THR A 217 24.26 -6.62 0.91
N HIS A 218 25.55 -6.61 1.25
CA HIS A 218 26.62 -6.39 0.29
C HIS A 218 27.81 -7.29 0.61
N ARG A 219 28.38 -7.93 -0.41
CA ARG A 219 29.54 -8.82 -0.24
C ARG A 219 30.70 -8.03 0.35
N GLY A 220 31.31 -8.57 1.42
CA GLY A 220 32.42 -7.92 2.12
C GLY A 220 32.00 -6.94 3.20
N LEU A 221 30.71 -6.59 3.31
CA LEU A 221 30.17 -5.76 4.39
C LEU A 221 29.32 -6.56 5.37
N THR A 222 28.42 -7.41 4.86
CA THR A 222 27.56 -8.27 5.70
C THR A 222 27.25 -9.59 5.02
N GLN A 223 27.04 -10.64 5.82
CA GLN A 223 26.60 -11.98 5.36
C GLN A 223 25.13 -12.25 5.66
N GLY A 224 24.41 -11.29 6.22
CA GLY A 224 22.99 -11.42 6.53
C GLY A 224 22.33 -10.09 6.88
N PHE A 225 21.03 -10.12 7.07
CA PHE A 225 20.28 -8.99 7.56
C PHE A 225 19.18 -9.49 8.49
N THR A 226 18.82 -8.65 9.46
CA THR A 226 17.78 -8.94 10.44
C THR A 226 16.67 -7.90 10.29
N VAL A 227 15.43 -8.37 10.13
CA VAL A 227 14.26 -7.49 10.04
C VAL A 227 13.54 -7.52 11.39
N VAL A 228 13.39 -6.34 12.01
CA VAL A 228 12.76 -6.20 13.33
C VAL A 228 11.61 -5.21 13.30
N SER A 229 10.64 -5.40 14.21
CA SER A 229 9.59 -4.44 14.48
C SER A 229 10.05 -3.48 15.58
N GLY A 230 10.03 -2.18 15.27
CA GLY A 230 10.21 -1.11 16.25
C GLY A 230 8.88 -0.53 16.73
N HIS A 231 7.76 -1.25 16.64
CA HIS A 231 6.45 -0.69 17.01
C HIS A 231 6.40 -0.19 18.47
N VAL A 232 7.11 -0.87 19.37
CA VAL A 232 7.28 -0.53 20.78
C VAL A 232 8.77 -0.31 21.08
N PRO A 233 9.13 0.57 22.03
CA PRO A 233 10.53 0.85 22.33
C PRO A 233 11.21 -0.31 23.08
N PRO A 234 12.56 -0.35 23.11
CA PRO A 234 13.31 -1.23 23.98
C PRO A 234 12.84 -1.13 25.45
N GLY A 235 12.79 -2.27 26.15
CA GLY A 235 12.35 -2.34 27.55
C GLY A 235 10.84 -2.28 27.77
N HIS A 236 10.02 -2.06 26.73
CA HIS A 236 8.56 -2.22 26.83
C HIS A 236 8.21 -3.70 27.08
N PRO A 237 7.17 -4.04 27.88
CA PRO A 237 6.77 -5.44 28.13
C PRO A 237 6.49 -6.27 26.87
N ASP A 238 5.97 -5.62 25.82
CA ASP A 238 5.71 -6.24 24.52
C ASP A 238 6.94 -6.29 23.59
N SER A 239 8.07 -5.71 23.99
CA SER A 239 9.34 -5.77 23.27
C SER A 239 10.15 -6.95 23.76
N THR A 240 10.22 -8.00 22.94
CA THR A 240 10.94 -9.24 23.26
C THR A 240 12.34 -9.31 22.65
N LEU A 241 12.79 -8.23 22.00
CA LEU A 241 14.06 -8.18 21.29
C LEU A 241 15.25 -7.99 22.24
N ASP A 242 16.31 -8.76 21.99
CA ASP A 242 17.62 -8.55 22.62
C ASP A 242 18.46 -7.61 21.74
N TYR A 243 18.46 -6.32 22.09
CA TYR A 243 19.19 -5.29 21.34
C TYR A 243 20.72 -5.45 21.44
N ALA A 244 21.22 -6.03 22.53
CA ALA A 244 22.65 -6.33 22.64
C ALA A 244 23.05 -7.46 21.70
N ALA A 245 22.24 -8.51 21.58
CA ALA A 245 22.48 -9.56 20.58
C ALA A 245 22.37 -9.02 19.15
N LEU A 246 21.42 -8.12 18.87
CA LEU A 246 21.29 -7.48 17.56
C LEU A 246 22.53 -6.66 17.20
N ALA A 247 23.03 -5.84 18.14
CA ALA A 247 24.24 -5.05 17.97
C ALA A 247 25.48 -5.91 17.64
N HIS A 248 25.59 -7.09 18.25
CA HIS A 248 26.68 -8.03 18.01
C HIS A 248 26.47 -8.99 16.84
N SER A 249 25.30 -8.96 16.18
CA SER A 249 24.96 -9.94 15.14
C SER A 249 25.86 -9.86 13.89
N GLY A 250 26.49 -8.70 13.65
CA GLY A 250 27.24 -8.43 12.42
C GLY A 250 26.38 -8.40 11.16
N THR A 251 25.05 -8.33 11.32
CA THR A 251 24.09 -8.24 10.20
C THR A 251 23.62 -6.81 10.01
N SER A 252 23.13 -6.48 8.81
CA SER A 252 22.41 -5.21 8.62
C SER A 252 21.04 -5.30 9.30
N ILE A 253 20.68 -4.28 10.08
CA ILE A 253 19.44 -4.26 10.84
C ILE A 253 18.42 -3.40 10.11
N VAL A 254 17.31 -3.99 9.70
CA VAL A 254 16.18 -3.27 9.08
C VAL A 254 15.07 -3.14 10.12
N VAL A 255 14.72 -1.91 10.47
CA VAL A 255 13.68 -1.60 11.45
C VAL A 255 12.41 -1.14 10.72
N LEU A 256 11.35 -1.91 10.85
CA LEU A 256 10.00 -1.55 10.40
C LEU A 256 9.19 -0.95 11.55
N MET A 257 8.27 -0.04 11.25
CA MET A 257 7.37 0.59 12.23
C MET A 257 8.07 1.35 13.38
N GLY A 258 9.35 1.69 13.22
CA GLY A 258 10.20 2.23 14.30
C GLY A 258 10.35 3.76 14.33
N VAL A 259 9.64 4.53 13.51
CA VAL A 259 9.86 6.00 13.40
C VAL A 259 9.83 6.69 14.76
N ARG A 260 8.83 6.38 15.60
CA ARG A 260 8.67 7.00 16.92
C ARG A 260 9.63 6.49 17.98
N THR A 261 10.24 5.33 17.76
CA THR A 261 11.12 4.65 18.72
C THR A 261 12.56 4.62 18.26
N LEU A 262 12.87 5.25 17.13
CA LEU A 262 14.17 5.14 16.46
C LEU A 262 15.30 5.60 17.38
N GLU A 263 15.12 6.72 18.08
CA GLU A 263 16.08 7.22 19.07
C GLU A 263 16.38 6.18 20.16
N ALA A 264 15.34 5.59 20.75
CA ALA A 264 15.49 4.58 21.80
C ALA A 264 16.14 3.30 21.26
N ILE A 265 15.80 2.87 20.04
CA ILE A 265 16.39 1.72 19.37
C ILE A 265 17.88 1.95 19.11
N CYS A 266 18.25 3.10 18.56
CA CYS A 266 19.65 3.48 18.33
C CYS A 266 20.44 3.52 19.64
N ALA A 267 19.88 4.12 20.70
CA ALA A 267 20.50 4.16 22.02
C ALA A 267 20.74 2.74 22.57
N ALA A 268 19.75 1.85 22.49
CA ALA A 268 19.87 0.48 22.97
C ALA A 268 20.88 -0.36 22.15
N LEU A 269 21.00 -0.11 20.85
CA LEU A 269 22.03 -0.76 20.02
C LEU A 269 23.44 -0.29 20.40
N VAL A 270 23.62 1.01 20.65
CA VAL A 270 24.91 1.58 21.09
C VAL A 270 25.29 1.09 22.49
N GLU A 271 24.33 1.08 23.43
CA GLU A 271 24.52 0.47 24.75
C GLU A 271 24.88 -1.01 24.65
N GLY A 272 24.25 -1.69 23.68
CA GLY A 272 24.53 -3.07 23.30
C GLY A 272 25.88 -3.30 22.62
N GLY A 273 26.68 -2.27 22.34
CA GLY A 273 28.03 -2.37 21.79
C GLY A 273 28.17 -2.04 20.31
N LEU A 274 27.11 -1.57 19.63
CA LEU A 274 27.21 -1.09 18.25
C LEU A 274 27.99 0.23 18.21
N ASP A 275 28.87 0.40 17.22
CA ASP A 275 29.62 1.65 17.05
C ASP A 275 28.65 2.82 16.75
N PRO A 276 28.66 3.92 17.53
CA PRO A 276 27.83 5.09 17.26
C PRO A 276 28.10 5.74 15.87
N ALA A 277 29.26 5.47 15.28
CA ALA A 277 29.60 5.90 13.93
C ALA A 277 29.06 4.98 12.82
N THR A 278 28.47 3.82 13.16
CA THR A 278 27.89 2.91 12.17
C THR A 278 26.88 3.64 11.28
N PRO A 279 26.98 3.51 9.95
CA PRO A 279 26.06 4.16 9.03
C PRO A 279 24.60 3.72 9.22
N ALA A 280 23.68 4.65 8.99
CA ALA A 280 22.25 4.41 9.03
C ALA A 280 21.51 5.25 7.98
N ALA A 281 20.39 4.71 7.49
CA ALA A 281 19.51 5.39 6.55
C ALA A 281 18.05 5.19 6.94
N VAL A 282 17.22 6.21 6.73
CA VAL A 282 15.76 6.13 6.87
C VAL A 282 15.13 6.51 5.54
N VAL A 283 14.30 5.61 5.02
CA VAL A 283 13.53 5.79 3.79
C VAL A 283 12.06 5.92 4.15
N ALA A 284 11.51 7.12 4.01
CA ALA A 284 10.08 7.38 4.14
C ALA A 284 9.39 7.30 2.78
N ASP A 285 8.14 6.84 2.77
CA ASP A 285 7.30 6.74 1.56
C ASP A 285 8.00 6.01 0.40
N GLY A 286 8.75 4.94 0.71
CA GLY A 286 9.51 4.17 -0.27
C GLY A 286 8.63 3.73 -1.45
N SER A 287 9.12 3.91 -2.69
CA SER A 287 8.41 3.72 -3.97
C SER A 287 7.34 4.75 -4.35
N LEU A 288 6.98 5.69 -3.46
CA LEU A 288 6.00 6.73 -3.78
C LEU A 288 6.70 8.00 -4.29
N PRO A 289 6.01 8.88 -5.04
CA PRO A 289 6.57 10.17 -5.45
C PRO A 289 7.02 11.06 -4.29
N SER A 290 6.48 10.84 -3.09
CA SER A 290 6.88 11.54 -1.86
C SER A 290 8.09 10.91 -1.15
N GLN A 291 8.78 9.94 -1.76
CA GLN A 291 9.92 9.25 -1.16
C GLN A 291 10.96 10.25 -0.65
N ARG A 292 11.39 10.06 0.61
CA ARG A 292 12.47 10.85 1.23
C ARG A 292 13.48 9.93 1.86
N VAL A 293 14.76 10.23 1.65
CA VAL A 293 15.87 9.47 2.20
C VAL A 293 16.71 10.38 3.09
N VAL A 294 16.96 9.93 4.32
CA VAL A 294 17.87 10.58 5.26
C VAL A 294 18.99 9.58 5.56
N ARG A 295 20.23 10.06 5.55
CA ARG A 295 21.43 9.27 5.89
C ARG A 295 22.19 9.99 6.99
N ALA A 296 22.70 9.22 7.93
CA ALA A 296 23.47 9.70 9.07
C ALA A 296 24.17 8.50 9.73
N THR A 297 24.69 8.67 10.94
CA THR A 297 25.17 7.54 11.75
C THR A 297 24.10 7.12 12.76
N VAL A 298 24.27 5.95 13.38
CA VAL A 298 23.38 5.48 14.47
C VAL A 298 23.23 6.52 15.57
N ALA A 299 24.29 7.29 15.88
CA ALA A 299 24.24 8.34 16.88
C ALA A 299 23.34 9.54 16.53
N THR A 300 23.14 9.85 15.25
CA THR A 300 22.50 11.10 14.81
C THR A 300 21.27 10.89 13.91
N ILE A 301 21.01 9.67 13.44
CA ILE A 301 19.94 9.38 12.49
C ILE A 301 18.54 9.71 13.03
N ALA A 302 18.31 9.52 14.32
CA ALA A 302 17.00 9.83 14.92
C ALA A 302 16.68 11.33 14.86
N GLU A 303 17.67 12.20 15.13
CA GLU A 303 17.52 13.65 15.02
C GLU A 303 17.40 14.06 13.54
N ALA A 304 18.26 13.53 12.67
CA ALA A 304 18.25 13.85 11.24
C ALA A 304 16.92 13.44 10.57
N ALA A 305 16.26 12.39 11.05
CA ALA A 305 15.00 11.88 10.52
C ALA A 305 13.76 12.41 11.27
N ALA A 306 13.90 13.39 12.18
CA ALA A 306 12.81 13.84 13.06
C ALA A 306 11.57 14.37 12.32
N GLU A 307 11.74 14.93 11.13
CA GLU A 307 10.62 15.42 10.30
C GLU A 307 9.93 14.33 9.47
N LEU A 308 10.52 13.13 9.38
CA LEU A 308 9.93 12.05 8.60
C LEU A 308 8.71 11.46 9.31
N ARG A 309 7.70 11.11 8.51
CA ARG A 309 6.47 10.50 8.99
C ARG A 309 6.37 9.05 8.52
N PRO A 310 5.67 8.17 9.26
CA PRO A 310 5.36 6.84 8.77
C PRO A 310 4.49 6.88 7.49
N PRO A 311 4.63 5.90 6.58
CA PRO A 311 5.50 4.73 6.67
C PRO A 311 6.98 5.06 6.35
N ALA A 312 7.90 4.54 7.16
CA ALA A 312 9.32 4.61 6.89
C ALA A 312 10.06 3.35 7.37
N VAL A 313 11.18 3.08 6.71
CA VAL A 313 12.06 1.92 6.97
C VAL A 313 13.43 2.46 7.33
N ALA A 314 13.96 2.06 8.49
CA ALA A 314 15.34 2.35 8.85
C ALA A 314 16.25 1.16 8.53
N VAL A 315 17.44 1.42 8.00
CA VAL A 315 18.50 0.43 7.79
C VAL A 315 19.73 0.90 8.55
N ILE A 316 20.27 0.03 9.40
CA ILE A 316 21.45 0.28 10.23
C ILE A 316 22.54 -0.72 9.86
N GLY A 317 23.74 -0.23 9.59
CA GLY A 317 24.90 -1.01 9.18
C GLY A 317 25.62 -0.40 7.98
N GLU A 318 26.82 -0.90 7.70
CA GLU A 318 27.71 -0.42 6.63
C GLU A 318 27.04 -0.29 5.25
N VAL A 319 26.01 -1.09 4.97
CA VAL A 319 25.28 -1.03 3.71
C VAL A 319 24.51 0.28 3.48
N ALA A 320 24.29 1.08 4.54
CA ALA A 320 23.61 2.36 4.46
C ALA A 320 24.46 3.49 3.85
N ASP A 321 25.77 3.27 3.70
CA ASP A 321 26.72 4.22 3.12
C ASP A 321 27.73 3.50 2.21
N ILE A 322 27.28 3.14 1.00
CA ILE A 322 28.12 2.53 -0.03
C ILE A 322 28.38 3.57 -1.13
N ASP A 323 29.66 3.88 -1.34
CA ASP A 323 30.12 4.77 -2.41
C ASP A 323 29.55 4.35 -3.78
N GLY A 324 28.96 5.31 -4.49
CA GLY A 324 28.40 5.13 -5.84
C GLY A 324 26.97 4.58 -5.91
N LEU A 325 26.40 4.04 -4.82
CA LEU A 325 24.97 3.72 -4.75
C LEU A 325 24.13 4.87 -4.17
N THR A 326 24.76 5.75 -3.40
CA THR A 326 24.15 6.95 -2.82
C THR A 326 23.73 7.99 -3.86
N GLU A 327 24.28 7.93 -5.08
CA GLU A 327 23.96 8.84 -6.20
C GLU A 327 22.77 8.38 -7.06
N VAL A 328 22.22 7.17 -6.84
CA VAL A 328 21.13 6.60 -7.66
C VAL A 328 19.74 7.13 -7.24
N ALA A 329 19.65 7.84 -6.11
CA ALA A 329 18.40 8.37 -5.59
C ALA A 329 17.95 9.64 -6.33
N GLY A 330 17.39 9.49 -7.54
CA GLY A 330 16.84 10.64 -8.29
C GLY A 330 16.51 10.40 -9.77
N ALA A 331 15.88 9.28 -10.12
CA ALA A 331 15.28 9.08 -11.45
C ALA A 331 13.77 8.87 -11.33
#